data_AF-A0A4Q6EQ77-F1
#
_entry.id   AF-A0A4Q6EQ77-F1
#
_cell.length_a   1.000
_cell.length_b   1.000
_cell.length_c   1.000
_cell.angle_alpha   90.00
_cell.angle_beta   90.00
_cell.angle_gamma   90.00
#
_symmetry.space_group_name_H-M   'P 1'
#
loop_
_entity.id
_entity.type
_entity.pdbx_description
1 polymer ?
#
loop_
_entity_poly.entity_id
_entity_poly.type
_entity_poly.pdbx_seq_one_letter_code
_entity_poly.pdbx_strand_id
1 'polypeptide(L)' 'GGVAHKPWRVPEAEALLAGEEATPENFAAAAERLLAGAKGFEHNAFKIKLAQRVIVRAFAACLGEE' A
#
# COMPACT_ATOMS: atom_id res chain seq x y z
N GLY A 1 0.64 -9.04 1.27
CA GLY A 1 1.81 -9.90 1.54
C GLY A 1 2.53 -10.26 0.25
N GLY A 2 3.69 -10.94 0.30
CA GLY A 2 4.39 -11.46 -0.90
C GLY A 2 5.39 -10.53 -1.60
N VAL A 3 5.62 -9.34 -1.04
CA VAL A 3 6.55 -8.32 -1.55
C VAL A 3 7.91 -8.38 -0.85
N ALA A 4 7.97 -8.96 0.36
CA ALA A 4 9.19 -9.09 1.14
C ALA A 4 9.28 -10.46 1.82
N HIS A 5 10.49 -10.76 2.32
CA HIS A 5 10.84 -12.03 2.97
C HIS A 5 10.14 -12.24 4.33
N LYS A 6 9.57 -11.17 4.92
CA LYS A 6 8.80 -11.15 6.17
C LYS A 6 7.57 -10.25 5.98
N PRO A 7 6.55 -10.37 6.86
CA PRO A 7 5.47 -9.39 6.92
C PRO A 7 6.03 -7.97 6.99
N TRP A 8 5.61 -7.11 6.07
CA TRP A 8 6.07 -5.73 5.94
C TRP A 8 5.07 -4.80 6.61
N ARG A 9 5.54 -3.95 7.53
CA ARG A 9 4.72 -2.98 8.25
C ARG A 9 5.50 -1.67 8.38
N VAL A 10 4.86 -0.54 8.06
CA VAL A 10 5.43 0.81 8.20
C VAL A 10 4.47 1.64 9.05
N PRO A 11 4.80 1.90 10.32
CA PRO A 11 3.92 2.65 11.22
C PRO A 11 3.55 4.04 10.70
N GLU A 12 4.46 4.72 10.00
CA GLU A 12 4.14 6.04 9.44
C GLU A 12 3.07 5.98 8.34
N ALA A 13 2.99 4.89 7.57
CA ALA A 13 1.95 4.73 6.57
C ALA A 13 0.57 4.49 7.22
N GLU A 14 0.53 3.82 8.38
CA GLU A 14 -0.69 3.64 9.16
C GLU A 14 -1.16 4.97 9.79
N ALA A 15 -0.21 5.79 10.26
CA ALA A 15 -0.51 7.10 10.82
C ALA A 15 -1.15 8.06 9.79
N LEU A 16 -0.85 7.90 8.49
CA LEU A 16 -1.49 8.68 7.41
C LEU A 16 -2.96 8.31 7.19
N LEU A 17 -3.42 7.16 7.68
CA LEU A 17 -4.82 6.74 7.56
C LEU A 17 -5.61 6.99 8.85
N ALA A 18 -4.92 7.17 9.97
CA ALA A 18 -5.55 7.36 11.27
C ALA A 18 -6.17 8.76 11.38
N GLY A 19 -7.50 8.83 11.34
CA GLY A 19 -8.26 10.08 11.49
C GLY A 19 -8.50 10.83 10.17
N GLU A 20 -8.02 10.30 9.06
CA GLU A 20 -8.27 10.82 7.71
C GLU A 20 -9.53 10.21 7.12
N GLU A 21 -10.13 10.89 6.12
CA GLU A 21 -11.27 10.36 5.40
C GLU A 21 -10.84 9.18 4.50
N ALA A 22 -11.70 8.18 4.38
CA ALA A 22 -11.44 6.96 3.65
C ALA A 22 -11.64 7.18 2.14
N THR A 23 -10.74 7.95 1.53
CA THR A 23 -10.80 8.31 0.11
C THR A 23 -9.71 7.58 -0.70
N PRO A 24 -9.91 7.37 -2.02
CA PRO A 24 -8.90 6.78 -2.89
C PRO A 24 -7.56 7.51 -2.88
N GLU A 25 -7.59 8.84 -2.72
CA GLU A 25 -6.41 9.70 -2.67
C GLU A 25 -5.58 9.43 -1.40
N ASN A 26 -6.25 9.33 -0.25
CA ASN A 26 -5.60 9.01 1.03
C ASN A 26 -5.03 7.58 1.04
N PHE A 27 -5.73 6.63 0.41
CA PHE A 27 -5.22 5.28 0.21
C PHE A 27 -3.97 5.24 -0.68
N ALA A 28 -3.95 6.05 -1.74
CA ALA A 28 -2.78 6.15 -2.62
C ALA A 28 -1.56 6.73 -1.89
N ALA A 29 -1.76 7.79 -1.10
CA ALA A 29 -0.71 8.40 -0.29
C ALA A 29 -0.14 7.43 0.75
N ALA A 30 -1.01 6.68 1.44
CA ALA A 30 -0.58 5.65 2.38
C ALA A 30 0.17 4.51 1.69
N ALA A 31 -0.28 4.07 0.50
CA ALA A 31 0.38 3.04 -0.29
C ALA A 31 1.76 3.47 -0.80
N GLU A 32 1.91 4.73 -1.23
CA GLU A 32 3.22 5.31 -1.57
C GLU A 32 4.15 5.31 -0.36
N ARG A 33 3.69 5.77 0.80
CA ARG A 33 4.51 5.79 2.02
C ARG A 33 4.91 4.39 2.46
N LEU A 34 4.00 3.41 2.36
CA LEU A 34 4.28 2.01 2.71
C LEU A 34 5.36 1.40 1.81
N LEU A 35 5.42 1.83 0.55
CA LEU A 35 6.38 1.37 -0.45
C LEU A 35 7.59 2.31 -0.61
N ALA A 36 7.66 3.41 0.15
CA ALA A 36 8.79 4.32 0.15
C ALA A 36 10.04 3.56 0.65
N GLY A 37 10.99 3.31 -0.26
CA GLY A 37 12.17 2.48 0.02
C GLY A 37 12.06 1.03 -0.44
N ALA A 38 10.93 0.60 -1.01
CA ALA A 38 10.83 -0.69 -1.69
C ALA A 38 11.77 -0.68 -2.92
N LYS A 39 12.76 -1.57 -2.92
CA LYS A 39 13.69 -1.73 -4.04
C LYS A 39 13.30 -2.92 -4.90
N GLY A 40 12.95 -2.63 -6.14
CA GLY A 40 12.77 -3.64 -7.16
C GLY A 40 14.13 -4.13 -7.67
N PHE A 41 14.20 -5.43 -7.94
CA PHE A 41 15.22 -6.09 -8.72
C PHE A 41 14.63 -6.46 -10.09
N GLU A 42 15.48 -6.84 -11.04
CA GLU A 42 15.15 -7.03 -12.46
C GLU A 42 13.86 -7.84 -12.70
N HIS A 43 13.67 -8.95 -11.98
CA HIS A 43 12.51 -9.82 -12.14
C HIS A 43 11.35 -9.56 -11.17
N ASN A 44 11.46 -8.59 -10.25
CA ASN A 44 10.43 -8.37 -9.23
C ASN A 44 10.03 -6.89 -9.05
N ALA A 45 10.57 -5.98 -9.86
CA ALA A 45 10.20 -4.55 -9.84
C ALA A 45 8.69 -4.33 -10.09
N PHE A 46 8.05 -5.20 -10.87
CA PHE A 46 6.60 -5.17 -11.09
C PHE A 46 5.79 -5.37 -9.80
N LYS A 47 6.35 -6.09 -8.81
CA LYS A 47 5.66 -6.35 -7.53
C LYS A 47 5.42 -5.08 -6.74
N ILE A 48 6.23 -4.03 -6.91
CA ILE A 48 6.04 -2.74 -6.23
C ILE A 48 4.78 -2.06 -6.75
N LYS A 49 4.64 -1.94 -8.08
CA LYS A 49 3.44 -1.36 -8.70
C LYS A 49 2.20 -2.20 -8.42
N LEU A 50 2.33 -3.53 -8.44
CA LEU A 50 1.24 -4.43 -8.08
C LEU A 50 0.82 -4.25 -6.63
N ALA A 51 1.79 -4.16 -5.71
CA ALA A 51 1.51 -3.95 -4.29
C ALA A 51 0.73 -2.66 -4.06
N GLN A 52 1.15 -1.55 -4.68
CA GLN A 52 0.45 -0.27 -4.58
C GLN A 52 -1.02 -0.38 -4.96
N ARG A 53 -1.32 -1.00 -6.10
CA ARG A 53 -2.70 -1.21 -6.58
C ARG A 53 -3.51 -2.13 -5.66
N VAL A 54 -2.89 -3.19 -5.15
CA VAL A 54 -3.55 -4.14 -4.25
C VAL A 54 -3.87 -3.49 -2.90
N ILE A 55 -2.99 -2.62 -2.39
CA ILE A 55 -3.23 -1.87 -1.15
C ILE A 55 -4.46 -0.97 -1.29
N VAL A 56 -4.50 -0.15 -2.35
CA VAL A 56 -5.64 0.74 -2.62
C VAL A 56 -6.93 -0.06 -2.79
N ARG A 57 -6.88 -1.16 -3.56
CA ARG A 57 -8.05 -2.05 -3.73
C ARG A 57 -8.50 -2.68 -2.43
N ALA A 58 -7.57 -3.10 -1.56
CA ALA A 58 -7.92 -3.70 -0.28
C ALA A 58 -8.64 -2.70 0.63
N PHE A 59 -8.21 -1.43 0.63
CA PHE A 59 -8.91 -0.37 1.37
C PHE A 59 -10.27 -0.03 0.78
N ALA A 60 -10.40 0.05 -0.55
CA ALA A 60 -11.69 0.24 -1.22
C ALA A 60 -12.67 -0.91 -0.92
N ALA A 61 -12.18 -2.15 -0.90
CA ALA A 61 -13.00 -3.31 -0.55
C ALA A 61 -13.52 -3.26 0.91
N CYS A 62 -12.78 -2.65 1.84
CA CYS A 62 -13.26 -2.41 3.20
C CYS A 62 -14.41 -1.38 3.26
N LEU A 63 -14.53 -0.50 2.26
CA LEU A 63 -15.62 0.47 2.15
C LEU A 63 -16.87 -0.10 1.47
N GLY A 64 -16.80 -1.31 0.90
CA GLY A 64 -17.90 -1.90 0.14
C GLY A 64 -18.04 -1.37 -1.29
N GLU A 65 -16.98 -0.75 -1.84
CA GLU A 65 -16.93 -0.38 -3.25
C GLU A 65 -16.43 -1.60 -4.06
N GLU A 66 -17.35 -2.28 -4.77
CA GLU A 66 -17.07 -3.43 -5.65
C GLU A 66 -16.90 -3.04 -7.12
#